data_AF-A0A4R5NZB4-F1
#
_entry.id   AF-A0A4R5NZB4-F1
#
_cell.length_a   1.000
_cell.length_b   1.000
_cell.length_c   1.000
_cell.angle_alpha   90.00
_cell.angle_beta   90.00
_cell.angle_gamma   90.00
#
_symmetry.space_group_name_H-M   'P 1'
#
loop_
_entity.id
_entity.type
_entity.pdbx_description
1 polymer ?
#
loop_
_entity_poly.entity_id
_entity_poly.type
_entity_poly.pdbx_seq_one_letter_code
_entity_poly.pdbx_strand_id
1 'polypeptide(L)'
;MSKKQIRTFSSEEKARIVLELLKETSTLSQLSSKYSVTGKSIQLWKKQFLANASLAFDPEKVVSVYKEQINKLKSSNDELAKALGKTTVERDWAVGKLKSLDSSNKKVLSIPSLIPYPRQDNAPYYP
;
A
#
# COMPACT_ATOMS: atom_id res chain seq x y z
N MET A 1 35.29 16.98 -0.58
CA MET A 1 34.86 15.96 -1.55
C MET A 1 33.63 16.47 -2.29
N SER A 2 33.76 16.92 -3.54
CA SER A 2 32.62 17.41 -4.34
C SER A 2 31.74 16.22 -4.75
N LYS A 3 30.45 16.27 -4.44
CA LYS A 3 29.48 15.24 -4.87
C LYS A 3 29.36 15.34 -6.39
N LYS A 4 29.89 14.34 -7.11
CA LYS A 4 29.70 14.17 -8.55
C LYS A 4 28.19 14.15 -8.83
N GLN A 5 27.65 15.21 -9.42
CA GLN A 5 26.25 15.26 -9.83
C GLN A 5 26.01 14.18 -10.89
N ILE A 6 25.15 13.22 -10.56
CA ILE A 6 24.71 12.18 -11.48
C ILE A 6 23.65 12.83 -12.38
N ARG A 7 23.98 13.03 -13.65
CA ARG A 7 23.02 13.51 -14.65
C ARG A 7 21.96 12.43 -14.88
N THR A 8 20.70 12.78 -14.66
CA THR A 8 19.55 11.93 -14.99
C THR A 8 19.14 12.17 -16.43
N PHE A 9 19.16 11.13 -17.26
CA PHE A 9 18.73 11.21 -18.66
C PHE A 9 17.25 10.83 -18.78
N SER A 10 16.49 11.69 -19.46
CA SER A 10 15.09 11.42 -19.80
C SER A 10 14.97 10.25 -20.78
N SER A 11 13.81 9.58 -20.82
CA SER A 11 13.52 8.53 -21.80
C SER A 11 13.62 9.04 -23.24
N GLU A 12 13.15 10.26 -23.50
CA GLU A 12 13.22 10.90 -24.81
C GLU A 12 14.67 11.17 -25.25
N GLU A 13 15.51 11.64 -24.33
CA GLU A 13 16.93 11.91 -24.61
C GLU A 13 17.67 10.61 -24.95
N LYS A 14 17.44 9.54 -24.17
CA LYS A 14 18.01 8.21 -24.46
C LYS A 14 17.57 7.71 -25.83
N ALA A 15 16.29 7.86 -26.18
CA ALA A 15 15.77 7.47 -27.48
C ALA A 15 16.42 8.28 -28.61
N ARG A 16 16.54 9.61 -28.48
CA ARG A 16 17.23 10.46 -29.48
C ARG A 16 18.67 10.03 -29.69
N ILE A 17 19.42 9.80 -28.62
CA ILE A 17 20.83 9.35 -28.69
C ILE A 17 20.95 8.00 -29.39
N VAL A 18 20.07 7.04 -29.06
CA VAL A 18 20.06 5.71 -29.69
C VAL A 18 19.66 5.80 -31.16
N LEU A 19 18.68 6.63 -31.52
CA LEU A 19 18.29 6.85 -32.91
C LEU A 19 19.41 7.49 -33.73
N GLU A 20 20.13 8.47 -33.17
CA GLU A 20 21.30 9.10 -33.81
C GLU A 20 22.43 8.08 -34.02
N LEU A 21 22.60 7.12 -33.10
CA LEU A 21 23.52 6.00 -33.26
C LEU A 21 23.06 5.01 -34.35
N LEU A 22 21.77 4.67 -34.40
CA LEU A 22 21.21 3.71 -35.37
C LEU A 22 21.15 4.28 -36.79
N LYS A 23 21.00 5.60 -36.94
CA LYS A 23 21.06 6.29 -38.23
C LYS A 23 22.50 6.43 -38.78
N GLU A 24 23.50 5.95 -38.04
CA GLU A 24 24.94 6.06 -38.36
C GLU A 24 25.44 7.50 -38.55
N THR A 25 24.65 8.51 -38.15
CA THR A 25 25.00 9.92 -38.28
C THR A 25 26.09 10.36 -37.31
N SER A 26 26.35 9.57 -36.27
CA SER A 26 27.41 9.84 -35.30
C SER A 26 27.96 8.54 -34.74
N THR A 27 29.28 8.48 -34.60
CA THR A 27 29.96 7.36 -33.97
C THR A 27 29.69 7.33 -32.47
N LEU A 28 29.87 6.15 -31.85
CA LEU A 28 29.73 5.98 -30.40
C LEU A 28 30.62 6.96 -29.61
N SER A 29 31.83 7.22 -30.11
CA SER A 29 32.77 8.17 -29.50
C SER A 29 32.29 9.62 -29.59
N GLN A 30 31.72 10.03 -30.73
CA GLN A 30 31.16 11.37 -30.89
C GLN A 30 29.93 11.58 -30.00
N LEU A 31 29.03 10.60 -29.91
CA LEU A 31 27.87 10.68 -29.01
C LEU A 31 28.27 10.69 -27.54
N SER A 32 29.32 9.92 -27.19
CA SER A 32 29.86 9.89 -25.84
C SER A 32 30.36 11.27 -25.42
N SER A 33 31.09 11.96 -26.30
CA SER A 33 31.57 13.33 -26.07
C SER A 33 30.44 14.36 -26.10
N LYS A 34 29.51 14.28 -27.05
CA LYS A 34 28.43 15.26 -27.26
C LYS A 34 27.43 15.29 -26.11
N TYR A 35 27.04 14.13 -25.60
CA TYR A 35 26.04 14.02 -24.53
C TYR A 35 26.67 13.76 -23.15
N SER A 36 28.00 13.68 -23.07
CA SER A 36 28.75 13.30 -21.87
C SER A 36 28.27 11.96 -21.28
N VAL A 37 27.97 10.99 -22.15
CA VAL A 37 27.46 9.66 -21.79
C VAL A 37 28.54 8.62 -22.04
N THR A 38 28.74 7.67 -21.14
CA THR A 38 29.65 6.55 -21.38
C THR A 38 29.16 5.67 -22.53
N GLY A 39 30.03 5.27 -23.46
CA GLY A 39 29.66 4.39 -24.57
C GLY A 39 28.96 3.08 -24.16
N LYS A 40 29.29 2.53 -22.97
CA LYS A 40 28.58 1.39 -22.36
C LYS A 40 27.09 1.66 -22.10
N SER A 41 26.75 2.86 -21.63
CA SER A 41 25.36 3.25 -21.37
C SER A 41 24.57 3.38 -22.67
N ILE A 42 25.19 3.96 -23.71
CA ILE A 42 24.57 4.08 -25.04
C ILE A 42 24.29 2.68 -25.63
N GLN A 43 25.24 1.75 -25.50
CA GLN A 43 25.07 0.36 -25.92
C GLN A 43 23.93 -0.34 -25.16
N LEU A 44 23.82 -0.11 -23.84
CA LEU A 44 22.72 -0.64 -23.03
C LEU A 44 21.37 -0.07 -23.48
N TRP A 45 21.29 1.25 -23.71
CA TRP A 45 20.07 1.88 -24.19
C TRP A 45 19.68 1.40 -25.59
N LYS A 46 20.66 1.15 -26.48
CA LYS A 46 20.40 0.53 -27.79
C LYS A 46 19.76 -0.85 -27.65
N LYS A 47 20.27 -1.70 -26.75
CA LYS A 47 19.68 -3.02 -26.48
C LYS A 47 18.24 -2.89 -25.94
N GLN A 48 18.02 -1.99 -24.98
CA GLN A 48 16.69 -1.75 -24.41
C GLN A 48 15.70 -1.21 -25.46
N PHE A 49 16.16 -0.28 -26.30
CA PHE A 49 15.34 0.29 -27.37
C PHE A 49 14.91 -0.77 -28.38
N LEU A 50 15.84 -1.61 -28.85
CA LEU A 50 15.52 -2.68 -29.80
C LEU A 50 14.62 -3.76 -29.21
N ALA A 51 14.82 -4.12 -27.93
CA ALA A 51 13.95 -5.07 -27.23
C ALA A 51 12.51 -4.54 -27.09
N ASN A 52 12.37 -3.24 -26.80
CA ASN A 52 11.06 -2.60 -26.65
C ASN A 52 10.46 -2.13 -27.98
N ALA A 53 11.24 -2.07 -29.06
CA ALA A 53 10.76 -1.62 -30.37
C ALA A 53 9.65 -2.52 -30.90
N SER A 54 9.77 -3.85 -30.71
CA SER A 54 8.72 -4.81 -31.09
C SER A 54 7.41 -4.54 -30.33
N LEU A 55 7.49 -4.21 -29.04
CA LEU A 55 6.32 -3.88 -28.20
C LEU A 55 5.61 -2.61 -28.66
N ALA A 56 6.33 -1.68 -29.33
CA ALA A 56 5.72 -0.47 -29.88
C ALA A 56 4.85 -0.75 -31.11
N PHE A 57 5.09 -1.85 -31.83
CA PHE A 57 4.29 -2.25 -33.00
C PHE A 57 3.05 -3.08 -32.64
N ASP A 58 3.07 -3.79 -31.50
CA ASP A 58 1.94 -4.57 -31.00
C ASP A 58 1.37 -4.04 -29.67
N PRO A 59 0.90 -2.78 -29.59
CA PRO A 59 0.45 -2.17 -28.34
C PRO A 59 -0.76 -2.91 -27.75
N GLU A 60 -1.63 -3.49 -28.59
CA GLU A 60 -2.83 -4.19 -28.14
C GLU A 60 -2.53 -5.43 -27.28
N LYS A 61 -1.49 -6.19 -27.66
CA LYS A 61 -1.06 -7.39 -26.94
C LYS A 61 -0.45 -7.06 -25.57
N VAL A 62 0.21 -5.91 -25.49
CA VAL A 62 0.78 -5.40 -24.23
C VAL A 62 -0.35 -4.91 -23.31
N VAL A 63 -1.29 -4.15 -23.86
CA VAL A 63 -2.42 -3.59 -23.12
C VAL A 63 -3.36 -4.69 -22.63
N SER A 64 -3.62 -5.75 -23.41
CA SER A 64 -4.49 -6.85 -22.98
C SER A 64 -3.91 -7.62 -21.78
N VAL A 65 -2.63 -8.01 -21.85
CA VAL A 65 -1.95 -8.74 -20.77
C VAL A 65 -1.90 -7.92 -19.48
N TYR A 66 -1.59 -6.61 -19.56
CA TYR A 66 -1.58 -5.77 -18.37
C TYR A 66 -2.99 -5.53 -17.80
N LYS A 67 -4.01 -5.38 -18.66
CA LYS A 67 -5.41 -5.25 -18.20
C LYS A 67 -5.88 -6.49 -17.45
N GLU A 68 -5.56 -7.68 -17.95
CA GLU A 68 -5.91 -8.94 -17.28
C GLU A 68 -5.26 -9.05 -15.89
N GLN A 69 -3.97 -8.71 -15.79
CA GLN A 69 -3.27 -8.70 -14.50
C GLN A 69 -3.87 -7.68 -13.53
N ILE A 70 -4.17 -6.47 -14.00
CA ILE A 70 -4.81 -5.42 -13.19
C ILE A 70 -6.18 -5.89 -12.69
N ASN A 71 -6.99 -6.49 -13.56
CA ASN A 71 -8.31 -7.00 -13.17
C ASN A 71 -8.21 -8.12 -12.14
N LYS A 72 -7.26 -9.04 -12.29
CA LYS A 72 -7.02 -10.12 -11.31
C LYS A 72 -6.61 -9.56 -9.95
N LEU A 73 -5.65 -8.63 -9.93
CA LEU A 73 -5.20 -7.95 -8.72
C LEU A 73 -6.35 -7.20 -8.04
N LYS A 74 -7.20 -6.52 -8.82
CA LYS A 74 -8.37 -5.82 -8.31
C LYS A 74 -9.40 -6.76 -7.68
N SER A 75 -9.72 -7.88 -8.33
CA SER A 75 -10.61 -8.91 -7.78
C SER A 75 -10.10 -9.45 -6.45
N SER A 76 -8.82 -9.82 -6.37
CA SER A 76 -8.22 -10.33 -5.13
C SER A 76 -8.24 -9.27 -4.02
N ASN A 77 -7.99 -8.00 -4.36
CA ASN A 77 -8.06 -6.93 -3.37
C ASN A 77 -9.49 -6.72 -2.84
N ASP A 78 -10.49 -6.75 -3.74
CA ASP A 78 -11.91 -6.63 -3.36
C ASP A 78 -12.37 -7.80 -2.47
N GLU A 79 -11.92 -9.02 -2.77
CA GLU A 79 -12.16 -10.21 -1.94
C GLU A 79 -11.53 -10.07 -0.55
N LEU A 80 -10.27 -9.66 -0.48
CA LEU A 80 -9.57 -9.42 0.78
C LEU A 80 -10.23 -8.30 1.59
N ALA A 81 -10.64 -7.21 0.95
CA ALA A 81 -11.33 -6.10 1.61
C ALA A 81 -12.67 -6.54 2.20
N LYS A 82 -13.45 -7.35 1.48
CA LYS A 82 -14.70 -7.94 2.00
C LYS A 82 -14.45 -8.86 3.20
N ALA A 83 -13.44 -9.72 3.12
CA ALA A 83 -13.07 -10.62 4.20
C ALA A 83 -12.63 -9.84 5.45
N LEU A 84 -11.77 -8.83 5.29
CA LEU A 84 -11.33 -7.95 6.37
C LEU A 84 -12.49 -7.16 6.99
N GLY A 85 -13.42 -6.67 6.18
CA GLY A 85 -14.63 -5.99 6.64
C GLY A 85 -15.47 -6.90 7.53
N LYS A 86 -15.76 -8.12 7.07
CA LYS A 86 -16.52 -9.13 7.84
C LYS A 86 -15.84 -9.43 9.18
N THR A 87 -14.54 -9.75 9.16
CA THR A 87 -13.77 -10.07 10.37
C THR A 87 -13.70 -8.89 11.33
N THR A 88 -13.61 -7.65 10.83
CA THR A 88 -13.58 -6.44 11.68
C THR A 88 -14.92 -6.25 12.39
N VAL A 89 -16.03 -6.38 11.67
CA VAL A 89 -17.38 -6.29 12.26
C VAL A 89 -17.60 -7.38 13.32
N GLU A 90 -17.21 -8.63 13.02
CA GLU A 90 -17.30 -9.75 13.97
C GLU A 90 -16.47 -9.50 15.24
N ARG A 91 -15.23 -9.03 15.07
CA ARG A 91 -14.33 -8.67 16.19
C ARG A 91 -14.95 -7.55 17.04
N ASP A 92 -15.38 -6.46 16.41
CA ASP A 92 -15.89 -5.30 17.13
C ASP A 92 -17.19 -5.64 17.88
N TRP A 93 -18.03 -6.48 17.29
CA TRP A 93 -19.22 -7.03 17.95
C TRP A 93 -18.87 -7.89 19.17
N ALA A 94 -17.93 -8.83 19.02
CA ALA A 94 -17.50 -9.69 20.12
C ALA A 94 -16.86 -8.89 21.28
N VAL A 95 -15.99 -7.92 20.95
CA VAL A 95 -15.38 -7.02 21.93
C VAL A 95 -16.44 -6.17 22.63
N GLY A 96 -17.44 -5.66 21.90
CA GLY A 96 -18.56 -4.92 22.46
C GLY A 96 -19.39 -5.76 23.44
N LYS A 97 -19.70 -7.01 23.08
CA LYS A 97 -20.41 -7.95 23.96
C LYS A 97 -19.62 -8.27 25.23
N LEU A 98 -18.32 -8.53 25.12
CA LEU A 98 -17.46 -8.78 26.28
C LEU A 98 -17.45 -7.60 27.25
N LYS A 99 -17.32 -6.36 26.76
CA LYS A 99 -17.38 -5.15 27.59
C LYS A 99 -18.73 -5.01 28.30
N SER A 100 -19.83 -5.32 27.62
CA SER A 100 -21.17 -5.29 28.21
C SER A 100 -21.33 -6.32 29.34
N LEU A 101 -20.75 -7.51 29.19
CA LEU A 101 -20.78 -8.57 30.20
C LEU A 101 -19.93 -8.21 31.43
N ASP A 102 -18.70 -7.72 31.23
CA ASP A 102 -17.83 -7.24 32.31
C ASP A 102 -18.51 -6.13 33.13
N SER A 103 -19.15 -5.18 32.45
CA SER A 103 -19.92 -4.11 33.10
C SER A 103 -21.11 -4.64 33.91
N SER A 104 -21.76 -5.72 33.45
CA SER A 104 -22.90 -6.33 34.14
C SER A 104 -22.47 -7.10 35.40
N ASN A 105 -21.38 -7.86 35.31
CA ASN A 105 -20.81 -8.57 36.47
C ASN A 105 -20.34 -7.60 37.58
N LYS A 106 -19.74 -6.47 37.21
CA LYS A 106 -19.34 -5.42 38.18
C LYS A 106 -20.54 -4.83 38.92
N LYS A 107 -21.67 -4.62 38.24
CA LYS A 107 -22.92 -4.13 38.86
C LYS A 107 -23.56 -5.14 39.80
N VAL A 108 -23.51 -6.43 39.46
CA VAL A 108 -24.04 -7.50 40.32
C VAL A 108 -23.19 -7.68 41.59
N LEU A 109 -21.88 -7.46 41.51
CA LEU A 109 -21.00 -7.48 42.68
C LEU A 109 -21.15 -6.24 43.57
N SER A 110 -21.69 -5.14 43.04
CA SER A 110 -22.03 -3.93 43.81
C SER A 110 -23.47 -3.98 44.34
N ILE A 111 -23.81 -4.99 45.14
CA ILE A 111 -24.99 -4.93 46.02
C ILE A 111 -24.56 -4.09 47.24
N PRO A 112 -25.29 -3.04 47.64
CA PRO A 112 -24.98 -2.32 48.87
C PRO A 112 -25.24 -3.25 50.05
N SER A 113 -24.18 -3.78 50.66
CA SER A 113 -24.28 -4.22 52.04
C SER A 113 -24.46 -2.97 52.91
N LEU A 114 -25.34 -3.06 53.91
CA LEU A 114 -25.77 -2.01 54.84
C LEU A 114 -27.10 -1.34 54.46
N ILE A 115 -28.19 -2.11 54.58
CA ILE A 115 -29.43 -1.53 55.14
C ILE A 115 -29.28 -1.64 56.67
N PRO A 116 -29.17 -0.53 57.43
CA PRO A 116 -29.18 -0.60 58.88
C PRO A 116 -30.57 -1.05 59.36
N TYR A 117 -30.64 -2.10 60.17
CA TYR A 117 -31.88 -2.47 60.85
C TYR A 117 -32.35 -1.31 61.75
N PRO A 118 -33.65 -0.98 61.78
CA PRO A 118 -34.16 0.06 62.66
C PRO A 118 -33.98 -0.35 64.13
N ARG A 119 -33.34 0.52 64.92
CA ARG A 119 -33.20 0.38 66.37
C ARG A 119 -34.61 0.34 67.00
N GLN A 120 -34.91 -0.71 67.75
CA GLN A 120 -36.12 -0.75 68.59
C GLN A 120 -35.86 0.07 69.85
N ASP A 121 -36.06 1.38 69.76
CA ASP A 121 -36.10 2.25 70.94
C ASP A 121 -37.56 2.70 71.16
N ASN A 122 -38.11 2.22 72.28
CA ASN A 122 -39.24 2.75 73.06
C ASN A 122 -40.68 2.43 72.62
N ALA A 123 -41.33 1.54 73.38
CA ALA A 123 -42.76 1.62 73.68
C ALA A 123 -42.96 1.54 75.22
N PRO A 124 -43.86 2.34 75.81
CA PRO A 124 -43.84 2.66 77.24
C PRO A 124 -44.50 1.58 78.11
N TYR A 125 -43.98 1.47 79.32
CA TYR A 125 -44.53 0.71 80.45
C TYR A 125 -45.79 1.37 81.00
N TYR A 126 -46.85 0.62 81.35
CA TYR A 126 -47.85 0.94 82.39
C TYR A 126 -48.96 -0.13 82.44
N PRO A 127 -49.67 -0.34 83.57
CA PRO A 127 -49.26 -0.44 84.99
C PRO A 127 -49.13 -1.89 85.46
#